data_AF-A0A940NNW4-F1
#
_entry.id   AF-A0A940NNW4-F1
#
_cell.length_a   1.000
_cell.length_b   1.000
_cell.length_c   1.000
_cell.angle_alpha   90.00
_cell.angle_beta   90.00
_cell.angle_gamma   90.00
#
_symmetry.space_group_name_H-M   'P 1'
#
loop_
_entity.id
_entity.type
_entity.pdbx_description
1 polymer ?
#
loop_
_entity_poly.entity_id
_entity_poly.type
_entity_poly.pdbx_seq_one_letter_code
_entity_poly.pdbx_strand_id
1 'polypeptide(L)'
;MLKISLDQVLSQMSNEIGKIKVNQEDVMKVREHMASIRTLCDLVLGSDQEQTIHNNNQIFEPAKVINQPFSAKLSSNPITENNEGGSLLDF
;
A
#
# COMPACT_ATOMS: atom_id res chain seq x y z
N MET A 1 27.01 19.91 -10.18
CA MET A 1 25.66 20.48 -9.99
C MET A 1 25.14 20.88 -11.36
N LEU A 2 24.17 20.14 -11.92
CA LEU A 2 23.56 20.53 -13.19
C LEU A 2 22.85 21.87 -12.96
N LYS A 3 23.32 22.94 -13.60
CA LYS A 3 22.63 24.24 -13.59
C LYS A 3 21.57 24.22 -14.69
N ILE A 4 20.43 23.59 -14.42
CA ILE A 4 19.24 23.73 -15.25
C ILE A 4 18.54 25.02 -14.84
N SER A 5 18.16 25.87 -15.80
CA SER A 5 17.39 27.08 -15.50
C SER A 5 15.92 26.73 -15.23
N LEU A 6 15.24 27.52 -14.40
CA LEU A 6 13.81 27.35 -14.16
C LEU A 6 13.00 27.38 -15.47
N ASP A 7 13.36 28.28 -16.40
CA ASP A 7 12.71 28.37 -17.71
C ASP A 7 12.82 27.08 -18.53
N GLN A 8 13.97 26.39 -18.44
CA GLN A 8 14.14 25.09 -19.10
C GLN A 8 13.24 24.02 -18.48
N VAL A 9 13.07 24.00 -17.16
CA VAL A 9 12.16 23.07 -16.49
C VAL A 9 10.71 23.34 -16.91
N LEU A 10 10.28 24.60 -16.86
CA LEU A 10 8.93 25.01 -17.25
C LEU A 10 8.64 24.67 -18.71
N SER A 11 9.61 24.86 -19.61
CA SER A 11 9.50 24.45 -21.01
C SER A 11 9.30 22.94 -21.16
N GLN A 12 10.07 22.12 -20.41
CA GLN A 12 9.89 20.67 -20.44
C GLN A 12 8.55 20.22 -19.87
N MET A 13 8.08 20.81 -18.77
CA MET A 13 6.76 20.52 -18.21
C MET A 13 5.65 20.82 -19.22
N SER A 14 5.73 21.96 -19.92
CA SER A 14 4.79 22.33 -20.97
C SER A 14 4.75 21.30 -22.11
N ASN A 15 5.92 20.79 -22.51
CA ASN A 15 6.02 19.73 -23.52
C ASN A 15 5.36 18.42 -23.05
N GLU A 16 5.64 17.97 -21.82
CA GLU A 16 5.00 16.77 -21.26
C GLU A 16 3.47 16.91 -21.18
N ILE A 17 2.96 18.08 -20.76
CA ILE A 17 1.52 18.39 -20.79
C ILE A 17 0.97 18.30 -22.22
N GLY A 18 1.72 18.81 -23.21
CA GLY A 18 1.37 18.67 -24.62
C GLY A 18 1.24 17.20 -25.05
N LYS A 19 2.20 16.36 -24.67
CA LYS A 19 2.18 14.91 -24.97
C LYS A 19 1.03 14.19 -24.29
N ILE A 20 0.66 14.57 -23.08
CA ILE A 20 -0.53 14.04 -22.39
C ILE A 20 -1.79 14.37 -23.17
N LYS A 21 -1.92 15.62 -23.64
CA LYS A 21 -3.08 16.05 -24.44
C LYS A 21 -3.21 15.31 -25.76
N VAL A 22 -2.10 14.87 -26.36
CA VAL A 22 -2.11 14.06 -27.59
C VAL A 22 -2.42 12.59 -27.30
N ASN A 23 -1.92 12.04 -26.19
CA ASN A 23 -2.04 10.62 -25.84
C ASN A 23 -3.14 10.34 -24.79
N GLN A 24 -4.20 11.14 -24.71
CA GLN A 24 -5.20 11.06 -23.62
C GLN A 24 -5.87 9.69 -23.46
N GLU A 25 -6.00 8.94 -24.56
CA GLU A 25 -6.61 7.62 -24.57
C GLU A 25 -5.67 6.52 -24.05
N ASP A 26 -4.37 6.75 -24.07
CA ASP A 26 -3.35 5.80 -23.61
C ASP A 26 -2.94 6.12 -22.16
N VAL A 27 -3.65 5.49 -21.22
CA VAL A 27 -3.45 5.68 -19.79
C VAL A 27 -1.99 5.42 -19.37
N MET A 28 -1.30 4.46 -20.01
CA MET A 28 0.09 4.15 -19.66
C MET A 28 1.02 5.30 -20.03
N LYS A 29 0.88 5.86 -21.24
CA LYS A 29 1.65 7.05 -21.65
C LYS A 29 1.32 8.27 -20.80
N VAL A 30 0.04 8.49 -20.48
CA VAL A 30 -0.36 9.58 -19.59
C VAL A 30 0.34 9.45 -18.24
N ARG A 31 0.40 8.26 -17.65
CA ARG A 31 1.10 8.03 -16.37
C ARG A 31 2.60 8.28 -16.49
N GLU A 32 3.23 7.89 -17.58
CA GLU A 32 4.65 8.14 -17.83
C GLU A 32 4.95 9.65 -17.90
N HIS A 33 4.20 10.39 -18.71
CA HIS A 33 4.36 11.84 -18.81
C HIS A 33 4.09 12.56 -17.48
N MET A 34 3.11 12.09 -16.69
CA MET A 34 2.87 12.62 -15.34
C MET A 34 4.02 12.33 -14.36
N ALA A 35 4.66 11.15 -14.46
CA ALA A 35 5.84 10.82 -13.67
C ALA A 35 7.04 11.73 -14.01
N SER A 36 7.23 12.04 -15.30
CA SER A 36 8.23 13.01 -15.76
C SER A 36 7.98 14.40 -15.17
N ILE A 37 6.73 14.88 -15.19
CA ILE A 37 6.35 16.17 -14.59
C ILE A 37 6.66 16.19 -13.08
N ARG A 38 6.36 15.11 -12.35
CA ARG A 38 6.69 15.01 -10.91
C ARG A 38 8.20 15.13 -10.67
N THR A 39 9.00 14.39 -11.44
CA THR A 39 10.47 14.44 -11.35
C THR A 39 11.01 15.85 -11.61
N LEU A 40 10.43 16.57 -12.57
CA LEU A 40 10.78 17.96 -12.87
C LEU A 40 10.44 18.91 -11.69
N CYS A 41 9.31 18.69 -11.02
CA CYS A 41 8.96 19.43 -9.80
C CYS A 41 9.95 19.12 -8.65
N ASP A 42 10.26 17.85 -8.44
CA ASP A 42 11.20 17.41 -7.38
C ASP A 42 12.60 18.01 -7.59
N LEU A 43 13.05 18.11 -8.85
CA LEU A 43 14.32 18.73 -9.23
C LEU A 43 14.38 20.22 -8.85
N VAL A 44 13.26 20.95 -8.98
CA VAL A 44 13.20 22.39 -8.69
C VAL A 44 13.00 22.67 -7.20
N LEU A 45 12.13 21.89 -6.55
CA LEU A 45 11.76 22.12 -5.16
C LEU A 45 12.83 21.64 -4.18
N GLY A 46 13.84 20.92 -4.67
CA GLY A 46 14.88 20.32 -3.83
C GLY A 46 14.32 19.08 -3.15
N SER A 47 14.99 17.95 -3.33
CA SER A 47 14.64 16.67 -2.72
C SER A 47 15.01 16.62 -1.23
N ASP A 48 14.52 17.57 -0.43
CA ASP A 48 14.59 17.50 1.04
C ASP A 48 13.40 16.71 1.63
N GLN A 49 12.45 16.31 0.80
CA GLN A 49 11.51 15.24 1.14
C GLN A 49 12.02 13.92 0.60
N GLU A 50 12.69 13.19 1.50
CA GLU A 50 12.74 11.73 1.52
C GLU A 50 11.34 11.21 1.16
N GLN A 51 11.14 10.84 -0.11
CA GLN A 51 9.87 10.29 -0.59
C GLN A 51 9.67 9.00 0.16
N THR A 52 8.94 9.08 1.27
CA THR A 52 8.31 7.92 1.88
C THR A 52 7.31 7.45 0.84
N ILE A 53 7.78 6.59 -0.05
CA ILE A 53 6.92 5.76 -0.88
C ILE A 53 6.17 4.91 0.13
N HIS A 54 5.05 5.43 0.64
CA HIS A 54 3.98 4.61 1.16
C HIS A 54 3.44 3.86 -0.06
N ASN A 55 4.18 2.81 -0.45
CA ASN A 55 3.61 1.65 -1.09
C ASN A 55 2.52 1.21 -0.13
N ASN A 56 1.31 1.67 -0.41
CA ASN A 56 0.11 1.09 0.15
C ASN A 56 -0.07 -0.27 -0.54
N ASN A 57 0.92 -1.15 -0.38
CA ASN A 57 0.66 -2.57 -0.30
C ASN A 57 -0.19 -2.69 0.95
N GLN A 58 -1.51 -2.56 0.77
CA GLN A 58 -2.45 -3.26 1.62
C GLN A 58 -2.07 -4.74 1.50
N ILE A 59 -1.11 -5.13 2.34
CA ILE A 59 -0.98 -6.48 2.80
C ILE A 59 -2.36 -6.75 3.39
N PHE A 60 -3.17 -7.51 2.66
CA PHE A 60 -4.29 -8.22 3.24
C PHE A 60 -3.68 -9.05 4.37
N GLU A 61 -3.67 -8.50 5.60
CA GLU A 61 -3.50 -9.31 6.77
C GLU A 61 -4.63 -10.35 6.72
N PRO A 62 -4.32 -11.65 6.76
CA PRO A 62 -5.37 -12.65 6.87
C PRO A 62 -6.15 -12.32 8.14
N ALA A 63 -7.48 -12.29 8.01
CA ALA A 63 -8.39 -12.05 9.12
C ALA A 63 -7.88 -12.83 10.35
N LYS A 64 -7.51 -12.10 11.40
CA LYS A 64 -7.20 -12.69 12.71
C LYS A 64 -8.42 -13.50 13.12
N VAL A 65 -8.36 -14.81 12.90
CA VAL A 65 -9.21 -15.76 13.58
C VAL A 65 -8.96 -15.50 15.06
N ILE A 66 -9.98 -14.98 15.73
CA ILE A 66 -9.96 -14.77 17.17
C ILE A 66 -9.89 -16.17 17.79
N ASN A 67 -8.67 -16.68 17.96
CA ASN A 67 -8.41 -17.81 18.83
C ASN A 67 -8.59 -17.30 20.26
N GLN A 68 -9.81 -17.42 20.78
CA GLN A 68 -10.03 -17.25 22.21
C GLN A 68 -9.16 -18.28 22.96
N PRO A 69 -8.32 -17.86 23.91
CA PRO A 69 -7.70 -18.81 24.83
C PRO A 69 -8.80 -19.37 25.73
N PHE A 70 -9.18 -20.61 25.50
CA PHE A 70 -10.02 -21.39 26.41
C PHE A 70 -9.24 -21.60 27.72
N SER A 71 -9.38 -20.67 28.66
CA SER A 71 -8.92 -20.82 30.04
C SER A 71 -10.09 -21.31 30.87
N ALA A 72 -10.27 -22.64 30.90
CA ALA A 72 -11.17 -23.29 31.84
C ALA A 72 -10.63 -23.11 33.26
N LYS A 73 -11.21 -22.16 34.01
CA LYS A 73 -11.21 -22.21 35.47
C LYS A 73 -12.46 -22.95 35.90
N LEU A 74 -12.30 -24.22 36.27
CA LEU A 74 -13.31 -24.94 37.04
C LEU A 74 -13.48 -24.26 38.40
N SER A 75 -14.67 -23.69 38.62
CA SER A 75 -15.19 -23.40 39.96
C SER A 75 -16.60 -23.98 40.01
N SER A 76 -16.79 -24.88 40.96
CA SER A 76 -17.94 -25.75 41.18
C SER A 76 -19.29 -25.03 41.18
N ASN A 77 -20.21 -25.44 40.30
CA ASN A 77 -21.66 -25.49 40.57
C ASN A 77 -22.17 -26.86 40.12
N PRO A 78 -23.02 -27.56 40.89
CA PRO A 78 -23.26 -28.99 40.69
C PRO A 78 -24.43 -29.23 39.74
N ILE A 79 -24.19 -29.77 38.53
CA ILE A 79 -25.26 -30.35 37.70
C ILE A 79 -24.72 -31.57 36.91
N THR A 80 -25.10 -32.74 37.41
CA THR A 80 -25.40 -34.06 36.80
C THR A 80 -25.00 -34.41 35.34
N GLU A 81 -24.17 -35.46 35.25
CA GLU A 81 -24.28 -36.71 34.47
C GLU A 81 -24.74 -36.71 32.99
N ASN A 82 -23.80 -37.01 32.09
CA ASN A 82 -23.79 -38.09 31.08
C ASN A 82 -22.78 -37.72 29.96
N ASN A 83 -21.54 -38.24 30.01
CA ASN A 83 -21.05 -39.48 29.40
C ASN A 83 -20.77 -39.37 27.89
N GLU A 84 -19.56 -39.82 27.51
CA GLU A 84 -19.05 -40.12 26.14
C GLU A 84 -18.50 -38.91 25.33
N GLY A 85 -17.20 -38.69 25.12
CA GLY A 85 -16.04 -39.60 25.16
C GLY A 85 -15.59 -40.00 23.74
N GLY A 86 -15.20 -39.05 22.87
CA GLY A 86 -14.64 -39.32 21.54
C GLY A 86 -13.21 -38.81 21.41
N SER A 87 -12.24 -39.73 21.50
CA SER A 87 -10.79 -39.47 21.56
C SER A 87 -10.15 -39.01 20.23
N LEU A 88 -8.99 -38.35 20.38
CA LEU A 88 -8.31 -37.44 19.44
C LEU A 88 -7.24 -38.07 18.52
N LEU A 89 -7.07 -39.40 18.42
CA LEU A 89 -5.99 -39.97 17.58
C LEU A 89 -6.37 -41.35 17.05
N ASP A 90 -6.65 -41.46 15.76
CA ASP A 90 -6.42 -42.70 15.01
C ASP A 90 -5.72 -42.32 13.70
N PHE A 91 -4.63 -43.03 13.39
CA PHE A 91 -3.70 -42.74 12.28
C PHE A 91 -4.20 -43.28 10.95
#